data_AF-G5NBZ7-F1
#
_entry.id   AF-G5NBZ7-F1
#
_cell.length_a   1.000
_cell.length_b   1.000
_cell.length_c   1.000
_cell.angle_alpha   90.00
_cell.angle_beta   90.00
_cell.angle_gamma   90.00
#
_symmetry.space_group_name_H-M   'P 1'
#
loop_
_entity.id
_entity.type
_entity.pdbx_description
1 polymer ?
#
loop_
_entity_poly.entity_id
_entity_poly.type
_entity_poly.pdbx_seq_one_letter_code
_entity_poly.pdbx_strand_id
1 'polypeptide(L)'
;MINGVLTLASRSLRGIMTPRGEISWVDANLSVAEIRQQLLSSPHSLFPVCRGELDEIIGIVRAKELLVALEEGADVAAIAASSPAIVVPETLDPINLLGVLRRARA
;
A
#
# COMPACT_ATOMS: atom_id res chain seq x y z
N MET A 1 -21.09 16.37 -7.45
CA MET A 1 -19.93 15.90 -8.24
C MET A 1 -18.94 17.04 -8.53
N ILE A 2 -19.36 18.19 -9.08
CA ILE A 2 -18.47 19.35 -9.35
C ILE A 2 -17.67 19.80 -8.11
N ASN A 3 -18.34 19.98 -6.97
CA ASN A 3 -17.67 20.43 -5.74
C ASN A 3 -16.56 19.47 -5.26
N GLY A 4 -16.69 18.16 -5.48
CA GLY A 4 -15.67 17.19 -5.07
C GLY A 4 -14.36 17.33 -5.85
N VAL A 5 -14.46 17.63 -7.15
CA VAL A 5 -13.28 17.86 -8.01
C VAL A 5 -12.60 19.17 -7.64
N LEU A 6 -13.37 20.24 -7.41
CA LEU A 6 -12.84 21.53 -7.00
C LEU A 6 -12.15 21.47 -5.63
N THR A 7 -12.75 20.75 -4.67
CA THR A 7 -12.14 20.52 -3.35
C THR A 7 -10.87 19.67 -3.43
N LEU A 8 -10.82 18.66 -4.30
CA LEU A 8 -9.60 17.86 -4.45
C LEU A 8 -8.46 18.69 -5.05
N ALA A 9 -8.77 19.54 -6.03
CA ALA A 9 -7.78 20.42 -6.68
C ALA A 9 -7.20 21.48 -5.74
N SER A 10 -7.90 21.84 -4.65
CA SER A 10 -7.42 22.80 -3.66
C SER A 10 -6.71 22.17 -2.45
N ARG A 11 -6.66 20.83 -2.34
CA ARG A 11 -5.95 20.13 -1.26
C ARG A 11 -4.51 19.86 -1.64
N SER A 12 -3.63 19.83 -0.64
CA SER A 12 -2.27 19.30 -0.79
C SER A 12 -2.29 17.77 -0.67
N LEU A 13 -1.30 17.11 -1.29
CA LEU A 13 -1.13 15.67 -1.15
C LEU A 13 -0.88 15.28 0.31
N ARG A 14 -0.02 16.02 1.02
CA ARG A 14 0.20 15.86 2.48
C ARG A 14 -1.11 15.86 3.27
N GLY A 15 -2.06 16.73 2.91
CA GLY A 15 -3.35 16.85 3.60
C GLY A 15 -4.34 15.72 3.31
N ILE A 16 -4.03 14.80 2.39
CA ILE A 16 -4.89 13.66 2.02
C ILE A 16 -4.23 12.29 2.24
N MET A 17 -2.93 12.25 2.55
CA MET A 17 -2.20 11.02 2.85
C MET A 17 -2.59 10.46 4.23
N THR A 18 -2.45 9.14 4.39
CA THR A 18 -2.45 8.51 5.72
C THR A 18 -1.14 8.85 6.42
N PRO A 19 -1.17 9.40 7.66
CA PRO A 19 0.04 9.63 8.43
C PRO A 19 0.85 8.35 8.62
N ARG A 20 2.18 8.44 8.60
CA ARG A 20 3.09 7.28 8.66
C ARG A 20 2.76 6.30 9.78
N GLY A 21 2.52 6.81 11.00
CA GLY A 21 2.25 5.98 12.18
C GLY A 21 0.89 5.28 12.16
N GLU A 22 0.01 5.64 11.23
CA GLU A 22 -1.33 5.05 11.07
C GLU A 22 -1.38 4.04 9.92
N ILE A 23 -0.28 3.85 9.18
CA ILE A 23 -0.21 2.90 8.08
C ILE A 23 -0.21 1.48 8.64
N SER A 24 -1.13 0.65 8.18
CA SER A 24 -1.04 -0.81 8.36
C SER A 24 -0.16 -1.40 7.26
N TRP A 25 0.89 -2.12 7.64
CA TRP A 25 1.88 -2.70 6.74
C TRP A 25 2.34 -4.06 7.27
N VAL A 26 2.77 -4.95 6.38
CA VAL A 26 3.23 -6.30 6.72
C VAL A 26 4.75 -6.33 6.73
N ASP A 27 5.34 -6.87 7.80
CA ASP A 27 6.77 -7.19 7.84
C ASP A 27 7.00 -8.61 7.31
N ALA A 28 7.77 -8.73 6.24
CA ALA A 28 8.11 -10.00 5.60
C ALA A 28 8.99 -10.91 6.47
N ASN A 29 9.58 -10.40 7.56
CA ASN A 29 10.36 -11.20 8.50
C ASN A 29 9.50 -11.94 9.54
N LEU A 30 8.20 -11.61 9.63
CA LEU A 30 7.30 -12.26 10.57
C LEU A 30 6.97 -13.69 10.13
N SER A 31 6.55 -14.51 11.10
CA SER A 31 6.07 -15.85 10.78
C SER A 31 4.77 -15.80 9.98
N VAL A 32 4.50 -16.86 9.22
CA VAL A 32 3.24 -17.05 8.47
C VAL A 32 2.01 -16.83 9.36
N ALA A 33 2.05 -17.32 10.60
CA ALA A 33 0.94 -17.17 11.54
C ALA A 33 0.71 -15.70 11.95
N GLU A 34 1.78 -14.95 12.22
CA GLU A 34 1.70 -13.52 12.58
C GLU A 34 1.19 -12.68 11.41
N ILE A 35 1.73 -12.90 10.20
CA ILE A 35 1.26 -12.19 9.00
C ILE A 35 -0.22 -12.50 8.74
N ARG A 36 -0.62 -13.77 8.84
CA ARG A 36 -2.02 -14.18 8.66
C ARG A 36 -2.95 -13.53 9.67
N GLN A 37 -2.57 -13.52 10.95
CA GLN A 37 -3.35 -12.87 12.00
C GLN A 37 -3.48 -11.37 11.73
N GLN A 38 -2.39 -10.71 11.34
CA GLN A 38 -2.40 -9.30 11.01
C GLN A 38 -3.36 -8.99 9.86
N LEU A 39 -3.28 -9.73 8.76
CA LEU A 39 -4.14 -9.56 7.59
C LEU A 39 -5.62 -9.77 7.90
N LEU A 40 -5.96 -10.75 8.74
CA LEU A 40 -7.35 -11.02 9.14
C LEU A 40 -7.90 -10.00 10.15
N SER A 41 -7.02 -9.36 10.93
CA SER A 41 -7.41 -8.36 11.93
C SER A 41 -7.54 -6.94 11.38
N SER A 42 -6.99 -6.69 10.18
CA SER A 42 -6.99 -5.37 9.56
C SER A 42 -8.15 -5.22 8.57
N PRO A 43 -8.82 -4.04 8.55
CA PRO A 43 -9.92 -3.79 7.60
C PRO A 43 -9.43 -3.42 6.19
N HIS A 44 -8.11 -3.38 5.95
CA HIS A 44 -7.53 -2.88 4.71
C HIS A 44 -7.34 -3.99 3.66
N SER A 45 -7.45 -3.62 2.38
CA SER A 45 -7.34 -4.55 1.26
C SER A 45 -5.98 -4.53 0.56
N LEU A 46 -5.14 -3.53 0.86
CA LEU A 46 -3.86 -3.28 0.24
C LEU A 46 -2.85 -2.93 1.33
N PHE A 47 -1.70 -3.59 1.30
CA PHE A 47 -0.66 -3.44 2.31
C PHE A 47 0.68 -3.14 1.65
N PRO A 48 1.44 -2.16 2.17
CA PRO A 48 2.87 -2.16 2.03
C PRO A 48 3.44 -3.43 2.68
N VAL A 49 4.27 -4.15 1.94
CA VAL A 49 5.09 -5.24 2.46
C VAL A 49 6.51 -4.69 2.59
N CYS A 50 7.06 -4.74 3.79
CA CYS A 50 8.34 -4.14 4.14
C CYS A 50 9.24 -5.15 4.84
N ARG A 51 10.50 -4.78 5.10
CA ARG A 51 11.45 -5.62 5.84
C ARG A 51 11.91 -4.91 7.11
N GLY A 52 11.42 -5.37 8.27
CA GLY A 52 11.79 -4.84 9.58
C GLY A 52 11.24 -3.45 9.92
N GLU A 53 11.21 -2.54 8.95
CA GLU A 53 10.64 -1.20 9.12
C GLU A 53 9.91 -0.71 7.87
N LEU A 54 9.03 0.27 8.06
CA LEU A 54 8.14 0.78 7.00
C LEU A 54 8.88 1.52 5.87
N ASP A 55 10.11 2.01 6.09
CA ASP A 55 10.89 2.64 5.01
C ASP A 55 11.52 1.62 4.07
N GLU A 56 11.70 0.37 4.52
CA GLU A 56 12.25 -0.73 3.75
C GLU A 56 11.15 -1.44 2.95
N ILE A 57 10.45 -0.67 2.11
CA ILE A 57 9.34 -1.16 1.29
C ILE A 57 9.86 -2.09 0.20
N ILE A 58 9.34 -3.32 0.17
CA ILE A 58 9.59 -4.29 -0.90
C ILE A 58 8.56 -4.09 -2.03
N GLY A 59 7.30 -3.87 -1.67
CA GLY A 59 6.22 -3.66 -2.63
C GLY A 59 4.86 -3.44 -1.98
N ILE A 60 3.83 -3.32 -2.82
CA ILE A 60 2.44 -3.12 -2.39
C ILE A 60 1.60 -4.28 -2.88
N VAL A 61 0.99 -5.03 -1.96
CA VAL A 61 0.28 -6.28 -2.28
C VAL A 61 -1.13 -6.27 -1.72
N ARG A 62 -2.07 -6.89 -2.43
CA ARG A 62 -3.44 -7.07 -1.92
C ARG A 62 -3.47 -8.09 -0.79
N ALA A 63 -4.27 -7.83 0.24
CA ALA A 63 -4.46 -8.72 1.38
C ALA A 63 -4.82 -10.15 0.94
N LYS A 64 -5.72 -10.28 -0.05
CA LYS A 64 -6.14 -11.56 -0.62
C LYS A 64 -4.97 -12.33 -1.25
N GLU A 65 -4.08 -11.65 -1.96
CA GLU A 65 -2.92 -12.29 -2.60
C GLU A 65 -1.90 -12.76 -1.57
N LEU A 66 -1.67 -11.94 -0.53
CA LEU A 66 -0.86 -12.35 0.60
C LEU A 66 -1.45 -13.58 1.31
N LEU A 67 -2.76 -13.60 1.56
CA LEU A 67 -3.40 -14.77 2.16
C LEU A 67 -3.25 -16.03 1.30
N VAL A 68 -3.43 -15.94 -0.02
CA VAL A 68 -3.20 -17.08 -0.93
C VAL A 68 -1.74 -17.54 -0.87
N ALA A 69 -0.80 -16.60 -0.91
CA ALA A 69 0.62 -16.89 -0.81
C ALA A 69 1.00 -17.67 0.46
N LEU A 70 0.45 -17.24 1.60
CA LEU A 70 0.70 -17.89 2.88
C LEU A 70 0.17 -19.33 2.91
N GLU A 71 -1.00 -19.57 2.32
CA GLU A 71 -1.60 -20.92 2.25
C GLU A 71 -0.82 -21.82 1.26
N GLU A 72 -0.22 -21.25 0.22
CA GLU A 72 0.64 -21.96 -0.74
C GLU A 72 2.10 -22.14 -0.25
N GLY A 73 2.45 -21.55 0.91
CA GLY A 73 3.83 -21.56 1.42
C GLY A 73 4.80 -20.72 0.58
N ALA A 74 4.28 -19.77 -0.21
CA ALA A 74 5.08 -18.88 -1.04
C ALA A 74 5.78 -17.79 -0.21
N ASP A 75 6.90 -17.30 -0.72
CA ASP A 75 7.64 -16.20 -0.12
C ASP A 75 6.91 -14.87 -0.36
N VAL A 76 6.43 -14.27 0.73
CA VAL A 76 5.75 -12.96 0.75
C VAL A 76 6.64 -11.85 0.19
N ALA A 77 7.95 -11.89 0.47
CA ALA A 77 8.89 -10.90 -0.05
C ALA A 77 9.02 -11.01 -1.58
N ALA A 78 9.09 -12.22 -2.12
CA ALA A 78 9.16 -12.45 -3.56
C ALA A 78 7.90 -11.95 -4.28
N ILE A 79 6.72 -12.18 -3.72
CA ILE A 79 5.47 -11.65 -4.28
C ILE A 79 5.44 -10.13 -4.23
N ALA A 80 5.83 -9.53 -3.11
CA ALA A 80 5.92 -8.08 -2.99
C ALA A 80 6.86 -7.46 -4.02
N ALA A 81 8.03 -8.07 -4.26
CA ALA A 81 9.00 -7.57 -5.23
C ALA A 81 8.46 -7.53 -6.68
N SER A 82 7.45 -8.35 -6.98
CA SER A 82 6.77 -8.35 -8.29
C SER A 82 5.74 -7.21 -8.45
N SER A 83 5.39 -6.52 -7.37
CA SER A 83 4.41 -5.42 -7.33
C SER A 83 5.01 -4.18 -6.69
N PRO A 84 5.87 -3.43 -7.41
CA PRO A 84 6.61 -2.31 -6.85
C PRO A 84 5.70 -1.15 -6.44
N ALA A 85 6.08 -0.46 -5.37
CA ALA A 85 5.37 0.72 -4.90
C ALA A 85 5.52 1.90 -5.87
N ILE A 86 4.43 2.64 -6.08
CA ILE A 86 4.46 3.91 -6.79
C ILE A 86 4.88 4.99 -5.80
N VAL A 87 6.06 5.58 -6.03
CA VAL A 87 6.58 6.67 -5.20
C VAL A 87 6.39 7.99 -5.93
N VAL A 88 5.85 8.98 -5.22
CA VAL A 88 5.64 10.33 -5.72
C VAL A 88 6.15 11.36 -4.71
N PRO A 89 6.65 12.52 -5.16
CA PRO A 89 7.00 13.60 -4.24
C PRO A 89 5.73 14.15 -3.58
N GLU A 90 5.84 14.57 -2.33
CA GLU A 90 4.73 15.19 -1.58
C GLU A 90 4.22 16.52 -2.19
N THR A 91 5.02 17.13 -3.07
CA THR A 91 4.69 18.36 -3.80
C THR A 91 3.81 18.10 -5.03
N LEU A 92 3.57 16.85 -5.41
CA LEU A 92 2.68 16.51 -6.52
C LEU A 92 1.24 16.88 -6.17
N ASP A 93 0.52 17.50 -7.11
CA ASP A 93 -0.88 17.82 -6.89
C ASP A 93 -1.78 16.56 -6.98
N PRO A 94 -2.89 16.53 -6.22
CA PRO A 94 -3.78 15.38 -6.21
C PRO A 94 -4.39 15.01 -7.58
N ILE A 95 -4.56 15.97 -8.49
CA ILE A 95 -5.15 15.72 -9.81
C ILE A 95 -4.16 14.96 -10.70
N ASN A 96 -2.89 15.36 -10.71
CA ASN A 96 -1.84 14.63 -11.42
C ASN A 96 -1.56 13.27 -10.79
N LEU A 97 -1.66 13.14 -9.46
CA LEU A 97 -1.60 11.83 -8.79
C LEU A 97 -2.67 10.85 -9.31
N LEU A 98 -3.91 11.31 -9.50
CA LEU A 98 -4.95 10.45 -10.10
C LEU A 98 -4.55 9.96 -11.49
N GLY A 99 -3.86 10.79 -12.28
CA GLY A 99 -3.29 10.39 -13.57
C GLY A 99 -2.24 9.28 -13.45
N VAL A 100 -1.35 9.38 -12.45
CA VAL A 100 -0.36 8.34 -12.14
C VAL A 100 -1.06 7.03 -11.74
N LEU A 101 -1.99 7.07 -10.79
CA LEU A 101 -2.69 5.89 -10.29
C LEU A 101 -3.53 5.20 -11.38
N ARG A 102 -4.16 5.95 -12.29
CA ARG A 102 -4.93 5.39 -13.41
C ARG A 102 -4.06 4.61 -14.39
N ARG A 103 -2.82 5.06 -14.64
CA ARG A 103 -1.88 4.36 -15.52
C ARG A 103 -1.32 3.09 -14.89
N ALA A 104 -1.15 3.08 -13.57
CA ALA A 104 -0.63 1.92 -12.86
C ALA A 104 -1.65 0.79 -12.65
N ARG A 105 -2.92 1.02 -12.99
CA ARG A 105 -3.97 0.00 -12.96
C ARG A 105 -4.01 -0.85 -14.25
N ALA A 106 -3.06 -0.65 -15.16
CA ALA A 106 -2.90 -1.40 -16.42
C ALA A 106 -2.03 -2.64 -16.21
#